data_AF-A0A0F8CMW5-F1
#
_entry.id   AF-A0A0F8CMW5-F1
#
_cell.length_a   1.000
_cell.length_b   1.000
_cell.length_c   1.000
_cell.angle_alpha   90.00
_cell.angle_beta   90.00
_cell.angle_gamma   90.00
#
_symmetry.space_group_name_H-M   'P 1'
#
loop_
_entity.id
_entity.type
_entity.pdbx_description
1 polymer ?
#
loop_
_entity_poly.entity_id
_entity_poly.type
_entity_poly.pdbx_seq_one_letter_code
_entity_poly.pdbx_strand_id
1 'polypeptide(L)'
;MNKISKVVVVFIALLTFLALMIQSQEVKIAGLFIQFENETSEAEVKAILENYDIPVNYTIDYNSNIGRGMYYIEVDEDKIYELRKDENWTSVVEIKKGNYNIIMLSEEFVPDENVLAMLEKNNLQLKKAVVCYIHFGVGPADWVVGKNCILEKDAIRIKNELETNEKILIVGLDDIEG
;
A
#
# COMPACT_ATOMS: atom_id res chain seq x y z
N MET A 1 -37.77 -17.74 32.65
CA MET A 1 -36.42 -17.13 32.60
C MET A 1 -35.40 -18.22 32.84
N ASN A 2 -34.66 -18.65 31.81
CA ASN A 2 -33.61 -19.65 31.98
C ASN A 2 -32.44 -19.02 32.75
N LYS A 3 -32.13 -19.56 33.93
CA LYS A 3 -30.93 -19.19 34.69
C LYS A 3 -29.72 -19.75 33.95
N ILE A 4 -28.94 -18.87 33.33
CA ILE A 4 -27.63 -19.24 32.78
C ILE A 4 -26.76 -19.71 33.97
N SER A 5 -26.14 -20.89 33.84
CA SER A 5 -25.27 -21.45 34.88
C SER A 5 -24.06 -20.54 35.11
N LYS A 6 -23.63 -20.37 36.37
CA LYS A 6 -22.39 -19.64 36.70
C LYS A 6 -21.18 -20.19 35.94
N VAL A 7 -21.15 -21.49 35.66
CA VAL A 7 -20.09 -22.13 34.87
C VAL A 7 -20.06 -21.61 33.43
N VAL A 8 -21.24 -21.42 32.82
CA VAL A 8 -21.35 -20.87 31.45
C VAL A 8 -20.88 -19.42 31.41
N VAL A 9 -21.21 -18.62 32.43
CA VAL A 9 -20.75 -17.23 32.53
C VAL A 9 -19.22 -17.15 32.66
N VAL A 10 -18.61 -17.97 33.52
CA VAL A 10 -17.16 -18.03 33.68
C VAL A 10 -16.47 -18.48 32.39
N PHE A 11 -17.05 -19.46 31.69
CA PHE A 11 -16.49 -19.94 30.42
C PHE A 11 -16.54 -18.87 29.32
N ILE A 12 -17.64 -18.12 29.21
CA ILE A 12 -17.73 -16.99 28.27
C ILE A 12 -16.69 -15.92 28.61
N ALA A 13 -16.55 -15.56 29.89
CA ALA A 13 -15.56 -14.58 30.33
C ALA A 13 -14.13 -15.01 29.98
N LEU A 14 -13.79 -16.30 30.18
CA LEU A 14 -12.49 -16.86 29.83
C LEU A 14 -12.23 -16.82 28.32
N LEU A 15 -13.23 -17.16 27.49
CA LEU A 15 -13.13 -17.08 26.04
C LEU A 15 -12.93 -15.64 25.56
N THR A 16 -13.67 -14.68 26.12
CA THR A 16 -13.51 -13.26 25.77
C THR A 16 -12.13 -12.74 26.17
N PHE A 17 -11.61 -13.15 27.34
CA PHE A 17 -10.29 -12.77 27.79
C PHE A 17 -9.19 -13.38 26.89
N LEU A 18 -9.33 -14.65 26.51
CA LEU A 18 -8.40 -15.30 25.59
C LEU A 18 -8.40 -14.63 24.21
N ALA A 19 -9.56 -14.27 23.68
CA ALA A 19 -9.69 -13.54 22.41
C ALA A 19 -9.01 -12.16 22.47
N LEU A 20 -9.19 -11.42 23.57
CA LEU A 20 -8.51 -10.13 23.81
C LEU A 20 -6.99 -10.29 23.86
N MET A 21 -6.48 -11.35 24.51
CA MET A 21 -5.04 -11.62 24.58
C MET A 21 -4.44 -11.94 23.20
N ILE A 22 -5.13 -12.74 22.39
CA ILE A 22 -4.70 -13.04 21.01
C ILE A 22 -4.66 -11.77 20.17
N GLN A 23 -5.72 -10.96 20.22
CA GLN A 23 -5.79 -9.70 19.48
C GLN A 23 -4.71 -8.68 19.91
N SER A 24 -4.29 -8.71 21.17
CA SER A 24 -3.20 -7.83 21.66
C SER A 24 -1.82 -8.17 21.12
N GLN A 25 -1.63 -9.39 20.61
CA GLN A 25 -0.36 -9.88 20.04
C GLN A 25 -0.28 -9.75 18.52
N GLU A 26 -1.39 -9.44 17.85
CA GLU A 26 -1.41 -9.27 16.41
C GLU A 26 -0.75 -7.95 15.99
N VAL A 27 -0.03 -7.98 14.86
CA VAL A 27 0.58 -6.80 14.26
C VAL A 27 -0.53 -5.81 13.91
N LYS A 28 -0.32 -4.56 14.32
CA LYS A 28 -1.23 -3.45 14.08
C LYS A 28 -0.66 -2.58 12.99
N ILE A 29 -1.53 -2.10 12.11
CA ILE A 29 -1.19 -1.25 10.98
C ILE A 29 -1.72 0.16 11.26
N ALA A 30 -0.84 1.16 11.19
CA ALA A 30 -1.16 2.57 11.40
C ALA A 30 -1.67 3.26 10.14
N GLY A 31 -1.29 2.75 8.97
CA GLY A 31 -1.66 3.36 7.71
C GLY A 31 -1.24 2.56 6.49
N LEU A 32 -1.50 3.13 5.31
CA LEU A 32 -1.14 2.55 4.02
C LEU A 32 -0.31 3.53 3.21
N PHE A 33 0.74 3.03 2.60
CA PHE A 33 1.49 3.72 1.57
C PHE A 33 0.93 3.30 0.21
N ILE A 34 0.36 4.23 -0.55
CA ILE A 34 -0.26 3.91 -1.85
C ILE A 34 0.43 4.73 -2.94
N GLN A 35 0.87 4.05 -3.98
CA GLN A 35 1.33 4.70 -5.21
C GLN A 35 0.29 4.53 -6.30
N PHE A 36 -0.16 5.66 -6.82
CA PHE A 36 -1.07 5.75 -7.94
C PHE A 36 -0.30 6.08 -9.23
N GLU A 37 -0.90 5.74 -10.36
CA GLU A 37 -0.40 6.12 -11.68
C GLU A 37 -0.16 7.64 -11.78
N ASN A 38 0.78 8.01 -12.66
CA ASN A 38 1.07 9.40 -13.00
C ASN A 38 -0.21 10.17 -13.35
N GLU A 39 -0.26 11.43 -12.92
CA GLU A 39 -1.39 12.36 -13.13
C GLU A 39 -2.71 12.00 -12.43
N THR A 40 -2.75 10.98 -11.58
CA THR A 40 -3.94 10.71 -10.74
C THR A 40 -4.23 11.90 -9.83
N SER A 41 -5.39 12.52 -9.96
CA SER A 41 -5.78 13.69 -9.16
C SER A 41 -6.18 13.32 -7.73
N GLU A 42 -6.11 14.28 -6.80
CA GLU A 42 -6.59 14.08 -5.42
C GLU A 42 -8.06 13.65 -5.36
N ALA A 43 -8.89 14.18 -6.27
CA ALA A 43 -10.30 13.81 -6.36
C ALA A 43 -10.49 12.35 -6.80
N GLU A 44 -9.67 11.87 -7.75
CA GLU A 44 -9.68 10.46 -8.16
C GLU A 44 -9.17 9.54 -7.05
N VAL A 45 -8.08 9.91 -6.37
CA VAL A 45 -7.59 9.17 -5.19
C VAL A 45 -8.70 9.00 -4.16
N LYS A 46 -9.40 10.10 -3.81
CA LYS A 46 -10.50 10.06 -2.85
C LYS A 46 -11.63 9.15 -3.33
N ALA A 47 -12.05 9.30 -4.58
CA ALA A 47 -13.12 8.48 -5.16
C ALA A 47 -12.75 7.00 -5.22
N ILE A 48 -11.49 6.66 -5.49
CA ILE A 48 -11.00 5.28 -5.47
C ILE A 48 -11.13 4.72 -4.04
N LEU A 49 -10.56 5.41 -3.04
CA LEU A 49 -10.56 4.92 -1.67
C LEU A 49 -11.97 4.78 -1.06
N GLU A 50 -12.89 5.68 -1.40
CA GLU A 50 -14.30 5.62 -0.97
C GLU A 50 -15.05 4.37 -1.47
N ASN A 51 -14.54 3.69 -2.51
CA ASN A 51 -15.12 2.44 -3.02
C ASN A 51 -14.64 1.17 -2.29
N TYR A 52 -13.71 1.29 -1.34
CA TYR A 52 -13.17 0.15 -0.59
C TYR A 52 -13.60 0.17 0.87
N ASP A 53 -13.85 -1.02 1.42
CA ASP A 53 -14.28 -1.20 2.81
C ASP A 53 -13.09 -1.10 3.79
N ILE A 54 -12.69 0.14 4.08
CA ILE A 54 -11.70 0.47 5.10
C ILE A 54 -12.43 0.64 6.45
N PRO A 55 -12.17 -0.19 7.47
CA PRO A 55 -13.01 -0.31 8.67
C PRO A 55 -12.78 0.81 9.71
N VAL A 56 -12.11 1.88 9.33
CA VAL A 56 -11.73 3.01 10.18
C VAL A 56 -11.83 4.31 9.38
N ASN A 57 -12.12 5.41 10.06
CA ASN A 57 -11.95 6.73 9.46
C ASN A 57 -10.47 6.93 9.10
N TYR A 58 -10.18 7.72 8.08
CA TYR A 58 -8.81 7.98 7.65
C TYR A 58 -8.61 9.41 7.12
N THR A 59 -7.36 9.85 7.09
CA THR A 59 -6.94 11.05 6.37
C THR A 59 -5.93 10.69 5.29
N ILE A 60 -5.79 11.55 4.28
CA ILE A 60 -4.92 11.32 3.13
C ILE A 60 -3.88 12.43 3.10
N ASP A 61 -2.61 12.04 3.14
CA ASP A 61 -1.47 12.91 2.92
C ASP A 61 -0.98 12.71 1.48
N TYR A 62 -1.24 13.69 0.63
CA TYR A 62 -0.83 13.69 -0.78
C TYR A 62 0.63 14.12 -0.94
N ASN A 63 1.28 13.59 -1.98
CA ASN A 63 2.70 13.86 -2.27
C ASN A 63 3.62 13.53 -1.09
N SER A 64 3.27 12.50 -0.33
CA SER A 64 4.04 12.10 0.85
C SER A 64 5.40 11.53 0.41
N ASN A 65 6.48 11.98 1.05
CA ASN A 65 7.82 11.46 0.82
C ASN A 65 8.04 10.22 1.69
N ILE A 66 7.66 9.05 1.18
CA ILE A 66 7.47 7.82 1.95
C ILE A 66 8.63 6.83 1.82
N GLY A 67 9.84 7.28 1.48
CA GLY A 67 10.98 6.38 1.37
C GLY A 67 10.84 5.34 0.25
N ARG A 68 10.11 5.67 -0.82
CA ARG A 68 9.91 4.77 -1.98
C ARG A 68 10.17 5.51 -3.29
N GLY A 69 10.69 4.77 -4.26
CA GLY A 69 10.82 5.22 -5.64
C GLY A 69 9.53 5.85 -6.15
N MET A 70 9.61 7.11 -6.55
CA MET A 70 8.50 7.86 -7.13
C MET A 70 8.47 7.77 -8.66
N TYR A 71 9.58 7.38 -9.27
CA TYR A 71 9.67 7.24 -10.71
C TYR A 71 9.48 5.79 -11.13
N TYR A 72 8.74 5.62 -12.21
CA TYR A 72 8.48 4.32 -12.80
C TYR A 72 8.38 4.40 -14.31
N ILE A 73 8.48 3.26 -14.96
CA ILE A 73 8.33 3.11 -16.41
C ILE A 73 7.37 1.95 -16.66
N GLU A 74 6.47 2.11 -17.62
CA GLU A 74 5.65 1.02 -18.13
C GLU A 74 6.32 0.43 -19.37
N VAL A 75 6.48 -0.89 -19.38
CA VAL A 75 7.23 -1.61 -20.43
C VAL A 75 6.47 -2.85 -20.85
N ASP A 76 6.30 -3.04 -22.16
CA ASP A 76 5.75 -4.27 -22.73
C ASP A 76 6.58 -5.50 -22.31
N GLU A 77 5.93 -6.67 -22.17
CA GLU A 77 6.59 -7.89 -21.66
C GLU A 77 7.82 -8.33 -22.49
N ASP A 78 7.83 -8.05 -23.79
CA ASP A 78 8.93 -8.38 -24.71
C ASP A 78 10.10 -7.39 -24.64
N LYS A 79 9.83 -6.10 -24.40
CA LYS A 79 10.85 -5.03 -24.40
C LYS A 79 11.73 -5.02 -23.15
N ILE A 80 11.29 -5.61 -22.04
CA ILE A 80 12.07 -5.62 -20.80
C ILE A 80 13.44 -6.29 -20.97
N TYR A 81 13.52 -7.31 -21.83
CA TYR A 81 14.78 -8.00 -22.12
C TYR A 81 15.76 -7.16 -22.94
N GLU A 82 15.27 -6.21 -23.74
CA GLU A 82 16.11 -5.30 -24.49
C GLU A 82 16.68 -4.21 -23.59
N LEU A 83 15.86 -3.68 -22.67
CA LEU A 83 16.29 -2.69 -21.68
C LEU A 83 17.40 -3.20 -20.77
N ARG A 84 17.29 -4.45 -20.31
CA ARG A 84 18.31 -5.08 -19.44
C ARG A 84 19.68 -5.24 -20.10
N LYS A 85 19.79 -5.08 -21.42
CA LYS A 85 21.07 -5.10 -22.13
C LYS A 85 21.74 -3.73 -22.16
N ASP A 86 21.03 -2.66 -21.84
CA ASP A 86 21.57 -1.31 -21.76
C ASP A 86 22.39 -1.16 -20.47
N GLU A 87 23.59 -0.60 -20.57
CA GLU A 87 24.48 -0.38 -19.44
C GLU A 87 23.94 0.65 -18.43
N ASN A 88 23.02 1.51 -18.86
CA ASN A 88 22.39 2.53 -18.04
C ASN A 88 21.12 2.02 -17.33
N TRP A 89 20.81 0.73 -17.44
CA TRP A 89 19.62 0.14 -16.84
C TRP A 89 19.74 0.01 -15.31
N THR A 90 18.75 0.54 -14.56
CA THR A 90 18.79 0.67 -13.10
C THR A 90 17.52 0.18 -12.38
N SER A 91 16.90 -0.91 -12.87
CA SER A 91 15.66 -1.44 -12.27
C SER A 91 15.85 -1.94 -10.84
N VAL A 92 14.88 -1.62 -9.97
CA VAL A 92 14.83 -2.15 -8.59
C VAL A 92 13.71 -3.16 -8.42
N VAL A 93 12.50 -2.83 -8.88
CA VAL A 93 11.33 -3.71 -8.74
C VAL A 93 10.57 -3.75 -10.05
N GLU A 94 10.22 -4.96 -10.47
CA GLU A 94 9.36 -5.21 -11.63
C GLU A 94 8.04 -5.80 -11.16
N ILE A 95 6.93 -5.16 -11.52
CA ILE A 95 5.57 -5.56 -11.15
C ILE A 95 4.81 -5.88 -12.44
N LYS A 96 4.35 -7.13 -12.57
CA LYS A 96 3.54 -7.53 -13.72
C LYS A 96 2.09 -7.03 -13.56
N LYS A 97 1.60 -6.24 -14.51
CA LYS A 97 0.21 -5.77 -14.61
C LYS A 97 -0.36 -6.18 -15.97
N GLY A 98 -1.13 -7.26 -15.99
CA GLY A 98 -1.72 -7.78 -17.23
C GLY A 98 -0.65 -8.15 -18.27
N ASN A 99 -0.62 -7.41 -19.38
CA ASN A 99 0.29 -7.61 -20.52
C ASN A 99 1.52 -6.68 -20.52
N TYR A 100 1.69 -5.84 -19.48
CA TYR A 100 2.86 -4.97 -19.32
C TYR A 100 3.48 -5.14 -17.94
N ASN A 101 4.68 -4.61 -17.79
CA ASN A 101 5.42 -4.53 -16.54
C ASN A 101 5.56 -3.08 -16.12
N ILE A 102 5.43 -2.85 -14.83
CA ILE A 102 5.73 -1.58 -14.18
C ILE A 102 7.09 -1.75 -13.53
N ILE A 103 8.02 -0.91 -13.93
CA ILE A 103 9.40 -0.95 -13.45
C ILE A 103 9.58 0.25 -12.55
N MET A 104 9.63 -0.02 -11.25
CA MET A 104 9.88 0.99 -10.23
C MET A 104 11.39 1.22 -10.11
N LEU A 105 11.78 2.49 -10.17
CA LEU A 105 13.16 2.92 -9.98
C LEU A 105 13.46 3.11 -8.48
N SER A 106 14.74 3.20 -8.12
CA SER A 106 15.13 3.39 -6.72
C SER A 106 14.55 4.68 -6.15
N GLU A 107 14.42 4.74 -4.82
CA GLU A 107 14.09 6.00 -4.12
C GLU A 107 15.09 7.11 -4.44
N GLU A 108 16.38 6.74 -4.49
CA GLU A 108 17.49 7.65 -4.79
C GLU A 108 17.62 7.98 -6.29
N PHE A 109 16.73 7.48 -7.14
CA PHE A 109 16.81 7.69 -8.57
C PHE A 109 16.63 9.18 -8.91
N VAL A 110 17.65 9.74 -9.57
CA VAL A 110 17.63 11.08 -10.14
C VAL A 110 17.68 10.94 -11.66
N PRO A 111 16.68 11.45 -12.40
CA PRO A 111 16.71 11.41 -13.87
C PRO A 111 17.95 12.12 -14.41
N ASP A 112 18.73 11.42 -15.23
CA ASP A 112 19.87 11.97 -15.97
C ASP A 112 19.66 11.87 -17.49
N GLU A 113 20.50 12.57 -18.26
CA GLU A 113 20.38 12.62 -19.71
C GLU A 113 20.56 11.25 -20.38
N ASN A 114 21.39 10.37 -19.80
CA ASN A 114 21.66 9.05 -20.38
C ASN A 114 20.44 8.13 -20.24
N VAL A 115 19.83 8.10 -19.07
CA VAL A 115 18.60 7.32 -18.83
C VAL A 115 17.46 7.87 -19.66
N LEU A 116 17.29 9.20 -19.73
CA LEU A 116 16.23 9.80 -20.55
C LEU A 116 16.40 9.49 -22.05
N ALA A 117 17.61 9.57 -22.59
CA ALA A 117 17.90 9.22 -23.98
C ALA A 117 17.68 7.73 -24.27
N MET A 118 18.02 6.85 -23.31
CA MET A 118 17.75 5.41 -23.39
C MET A 118 16.24 5.14 -23.43
N LEU A 119 15.45 5.80 -22.59
CA LEU A 119 13.99 5.65 -22.59
C LEU A 119 13.39 6.15 -23.91
N GLU A 120 13.82 7.33 -24.39
CA GLU A 120 13.35 7.88 -25.67
C GLU A 120 13.64 6.97 -26.86
N LYS A 121 14.87 6.43 -26.94
CA LYS A 121 15.27 5.47 -27.98
C LYS A 121 14.39 4.22 -28.03
N ASN A 122 13.85 3.81 -26.88
CA ASN A 122 12.99 2.65 -26.74
C ASN A 122 11.49 2.99 -26.78
N ASN A 123 11.13 4.24 -27.09
CA ASN A 123 9.75 4.77 -27.03
C ASN A 123 9.09 4.56 -25.66
N LEU A 124 9.86 4.71 -24.59
CA LEU A 124 9.40 4.62 -23.20
C LEU A 124 9.34 6.00 -22.58
N GLN A 125 8.45 6.16 -21.61
CA GLN A 125 8.26 7.41 -20.88
C GLN A 125 8.58 7.19 -19.41
N LEU A 126 9.39 8.09 -18.85
CA LEU A 126 9.56 8.19 -17.41
C LEU A 126 8.31 8.83 -16.80
N LYS A 127 7.66 8.12 -15.89
CA LYS A 127 6.44 8.56 -15.21
C LYS A 127 6.73 8.81 -13.73
N LYS A 128 6.01 9.76 -13.12
CA LYS A 128 6.10 10.05 -11.69
C LYS A 128 4.80 9.63 -11.01
N ALA A 129 4.88 8.65 -10.12
CA ALA A 129 3.74 8.18 -9.34
C ALA A 129 3.19 9.28 -8.43
N VAL A 130 1.88 9.28 -8.23
CA VAL A 130 1.23 10.08 -7.19
C VAL A 130 1.24 9.26 -5.91
N VAL A 131 1.95 9.77 -4.90
CA VAL A 131 2.21 9.01 -3.70
C VAL A 131 1.39 9.56 -2.54
N CYS A 132 0.60 8.67 -1.93
CA CYS A 132 -0.28 9.00 -0.83
C CYS A 132 0.05 8.16 0.39
N TYR A 133 -0.04 8.77 1.56
CA TYR A 133 -0.08 8.05 2.82
C TYR A 133 -1.47 8.17 3.44
N ILE A 134 -2.06 7.03 3.77
CA ILE A 134 -3.41 6.92 4.33
C ILE A 134 -3.27 6.67 5.82
N HIS A 135 -3.54 7.68 6.63
CA HIS A 135 -3.49 7.55 8.09
C HIS A 135 -4.78 6.93 8.60
N PHE A 136 -4.70 5.84 9.35
CA PHE A 136 -5.87 5.30 10.03
C PHE A 136 -6.19 6.11 11.29
N GLY A 137 -7.36 6.73 11.27
CA GLY A 137 -7.92 7.53 12.35
C GLY A 137 -7.13 8.79 12.69
N VAL A 138 -7.57 9.46 13.75
CA VAL A 138 -6.82 10.52 14.42
C VAL A 138 -6.70 10.07 15.88
N GLY A 139 -5.51 9.73 16.36
CA GLY A 139 -5.42 9.23 17.73
C GLY A 139 -4.01 9.09 18.29
N PRO A 140 -3.85 9.28 19.61
CA PRO A 140 -2.56 9.35 20.32
C PRO A 140 -1.84 7.99 20.35
N ALA A 141 -0.65 7.97 20.98
CA ALA A 141 0.33 6.88 21.08
C ALA A 141 -0.19 5.45 21.43
N ASP A 142 -1.45 5.28 21.82
CA ASP A 142 -1.97 4.03 22.40
C ASP A 142 -2.54 3.01 21.38
N TRP A 143 -2.52 3.30 20.07
CA TRP A 143 -2.86 2.38 18.97
C TRP A 143 -4.02 1.38 19.25
N VAL A 144 -5.25 1.88 19.11
CA VAL A 144 -6.50 1.16 19.37
C VAL A 144 -7.11 0.64 18.07
N VAL A 145 -7.23 -0.70 17.98
CA VAL A 145 -7.78 -1.40 16.82
C VAL A 145 -9.23 -0.96 16.57
N GLY A 146 -9.55 -0.63 15.31
CA GLY A 146 -10.87 -0.13 14.91
C GLY A 146 -11.08 1.37 15.20
N LYS A 147 -10.06 2.08 15.67
CA LYS A 147 -10.10 3.53 15.89
C LYS A 147 -8.98 4.27 15.15
N ASN A 148 -7.73 3.91 15.40
CA ASN A 148 -6.54 4.53 14.80
C ASN A 148 -5.48 3.51 14.35
N CYS A 149 -5.87 2.24 14.29
CA CYS A 149 -5.13 1.20 13.61
C CYS A 149 -6.08 0.05 13.23
N ILE A 150 -5.62 -0.83 12.37
CA ILE A 150 -6.31 -2.08 12.01
C ILE A 150 -5.37 -3.26 12.23
N LEU A 151 -5.92 -4.48 12.20
CA LEU A 151 -5.10 -5.70 12.26
C LEU A 151 -4.46 -5.95 10.89
N GLU A 152 -3.26 -6.53 10.89
CA GLU A 152 -2.51 -6.86 9.67
C GLU A 152 -3.36 -7.68 8.68
N LYS A 153 -4.16 -8.63 9.17
CA LYS A 153 -5.06 -9.42 8.32
C LYS A 153 -6.03 -8.55 7.51
N ASP A 154 -6.61 -7.54 8.14
CA ASP A 154 -7.55 -6.63 7.47
C ASP A 154 -6.79 -5.71 6.50
N ALA A 155 -5.58 -5.29 6.86
CA ALA A 155 -4.74 -4.49 5.98
C ALA A 155 -4.28 -5.26 4.74
N ILE A 156 -3.89 -6.53 4.87
CA ILE A 156 -3.53 -7.40 3.75
C ILE A 156 -4.74 -7.59 2.82
N ARG A 157 -5.94 -7.78 3.37
CA ARG A 157 -7.18 -7.83 2.57
C ARG A 157 -7.35 -6.55 1.77
N ILE A 158 -7.32 -5.39 2.43
CA ILE A 158 -7.48 -4.07 1.79
C ILE A 158 -6.40 -3.84 0.72
N LYS A 159 -5.14 -4.15 1.02
CA LYS A 159 -4.01 -4.08 0.08
C LYS A 159 -4.31 -4.87 -1.20
N ASN A 160 -4.71 -6.13 -1.05
CA ASN A 160 -4.99 -7.00 -2.20
C ASN A 160 -6.19 -6.50 -3.02
N GLU A 161 -7.24 -5.99 -2.36
CA GLU A 161 -8.40 -5.41 -3.03
C GLU A 161 -8.00 -4.13 -3.80
N LEU A 162 -7.23 -3.23 -3.18
CA LEU A 162 -6.76 -1.99 -3.79
C LEU A 162 -5.86 -2.24 -5.00
N GLU A 163 -4.95 -3.21 -4.94
CA GLU A 163 -4.03 -3.53 -6.05
C GLU A 163 -4.73 -4.12 -7.29
N THR A 164 -5.99 -4.52 -7.17
CA THR A 164 -6.83 -4.84 -8.34
C THR A 164 -7.21 -3.61 -9.15
N ASN A 165 -7.16 -2.41 -8.56
CA ASN A 165 -7.45 -1.17 -9.25
C ASN A 165 -6.36 -0.89 -10.30
N GLU A 166 -6.76 -0.52 -11.52
CA GLU A 166 -5.83 -0.20 -12.61
C GLU A 166 -4.96 1.01 -12.28
N LYS A 167 -5.48 2.00 -11.54
CA LYS A 167 -4.75 3.20 -11.13
C LYS A 167 -3.76 2.99 -9.99
N ILE A 168 -3.83 1.87 -9.29
CA ILE A 168 -2.94 1.59 -8.16
C ILE A 168 -1.77 0.71 -8.64
N LEU A 169 -0.56 1.24 -8.45
CA LEU A 169 0.70 0.59 -8.79
C LEU A 169 1.09 -0.42 -7.71
N ILE A 170 1.14 0.04 -6.45
CA ILE A 170 1.52 -0.76 -5.29
C ILE A 170 0.95 -0.17 -4.01
N VAL A 171 0.64 -1.06 -3.05
CA VAL A 171 0.25 -0.71 -1.69
C VAL A 171 1.26 -1.32 -0.69
N GLY A 172 1.82 -0.49 0.17
CA GLY A 172 2.64 -0.85 1.33
C GLY A 172 1.85 -0.71 2.63
N LEU A 173 2.17 -1.55 3.61
CA LEU A 173 1.62 -1.46 4.97
C LEU A 173 2.60 -0.69 5.86
N ASP A 174 2.06 0.15 6.73
CA ASP A 174 2.82 0.83 7.78
C ASP A 174 2.52 0.17 9.12
N ASP A 175 3.38 -0.78 9.48
CA ASP A 175 3.29 -1.52 10.73
C ASP A 175 3.68 -0.61 11.89
N ILE A 176 2.94 -0.70 12.99
CA ILE A 176 3.33 -0.04 14.23
C ILE A 176 4.48 -0.85 14.82
N GLU A 177 5.71 -0.35 14.65
CA GLU A 177 6.86 -0.91 15.38
C GLU A 177 6.59 -0.84 16.89
N GLY A 178 6.68 -2.00 17.53
CA GLY A 178 6.60 -2.16 19.00
C GLY A 178 7.95 -1.97 19.67
#